data_AF-A0A1J3J089-F1
#
_entry.id   AF-A0A1J3J089-F1
#
_cell.length_a   1.000
_cell.length_b   1.000
_cell.length_c   1.000
_cell.angle_alpha   90.00
_cell.angle_beta   90.00
_cell.angle_gamma   90.00
#
_symmetry.space_group_name_H-M   'P 1'
#
loop_
_entity.id
_entity.type
_entity.pdbx_description
1 polymer ?
#
loop_
_entity_poly.entity_id
_entity_poly.type
_entity_poly.pdbx_seq_one_letter_code
_entity_poly.pdbx_strand_id
1 'polypeptide(L)'
;IPFSVNLKEDEESIVENFYETFHGKYINIKYLLTANIPRGYLHRPLTATMEFTIESDRDDLPERPSPPQMVIFNITQNTARHRLLSEIITGGFRVTGKIATQCSLQDPLSGELTVEASSVP
;
A
#
# COMPACT_ATOMS: atom_id res chain seq x y z
N ILE A 1 5.64 0.92 -36.76
CA ILE A 1 4.48 1.83 -36.72
C ILE A 1 4.57 2.57 -35.40
N PRO A 2 5.04 3.83 -35.38
CA PRO A 2 5.00 4.63 -34.17
C PRO A 2 3.55 4.93 -33.81
N PHE A 3 3.23 4.89 -32.51
CA PHE A 3 1.93 5.28 -31.97
C PHE A 3 2.15 6.06 -30.68
N SER A 4 1.15 6.83 -30.27
CA SER A 4 1.12 7.55 -29.01
C SER A 4 -0.30 7.45 -28.43
N VAL A 5 -0.39 7.34 -27.11
CA VAL A 5 -1.65 7.34 -26.37
C VAL A 5 -1.48 8.34 -25.23
N ASN A 6 -2.36 9.33 -25.16
CA ASN A 6 -2.39 10.27 -24.05
C ASN A 6 -3.28 9.69 -22.95
N LEU A 7 -2.75 9.57 -21.73
CA LEU A 7 -3.48 9.04 -20.57
C LEU A 7 -4.17 10.14 -19.74
N LYS A 8 -4.05 11.41 -20.13
CA LYS A 8 -4.72 12.56 -19.54
C LYS A 8 -5.34 13.37 -20.69
N GLU A 9 -6.66 13.44 -20.79
CA GLU A 9 -7.37 14.28 -21.76
C GLU A 9 -8.42 15.14 -21.06
N ASP A 10 -8.67 16.32 -21.64
CA ASP A 10 -9.35 17.50 -21.07
C ASP A 10 -10.66 17.23 -20.29
N GLU A 11 -10.92 18.13 -19.34
CA GLU A 11 -11.93 18.19 -18.27
C GLU A 11 -13.41 17.85 -18.62
N GLU A 12 -13.73 17.53 -19.87
CA GLU A 12 -15.11 17.30 -20.34
C GLU A 12 -15.44 15.84 -20.69
N SER A 13 -14.47 14.91 -20.61
CA SER A 13 -14.75 13.49 -20.83
C SER A 13 -14.71 12.72 -19.51
N ILE A 14 -15.70 11.85 -19.30
CA ILE A 14 -15.87 10.98 -18.13
C ILE A 14 -14.82 9.85 -18.13
N VAL A 15 -13.61 10.11 -18.67
CA VAL A 15 -12.52 9.14 -18.69
C VAL A 15 -12.04 9.01 -17.25
N GLU A 16 -12.46 7.90 -16.65
CA GLU A 16 -12.20 7.46 -15.29
C GLU A 16 -10.76 7.78 -14.89
N ASN A 17 -10.59 8.51 -13.78
CA ASN A 17 -9.30 8.69 -13.15
C ASN A 17 -8.62 7.32 -13.02
N PHE A 18 -7.44 7.18 -13.61
CA PHE A 18 -6.66 5.97 -13.45
C PHE A 18 -6.31 5.77 -11.97
N TYR A 19 -6.53 4.56 -11.47
CA TYR A 19 -6.17 4.19 -10.10
C TYR A 19 -4.73 3.69 -10.05
N GLU A 20 -4.12 3.80 -8.87
CA GLU A 20 -2.83 3.19 -8.60
C GLU A 20 -2.87 1.69 -8.90
N THR A 21 -1.83 1.20 -9.58
CA THR A 21 -1.70 -0.23 -9.89
C THR A 21 -1.55 -1.03 -8.61
N PHE A 22 -2.39 -2.04 -8.43
CA PHE A 22 -2.46 -2.82 -7.19
C PHE A 22 -2.54 -4.31 -7.49
N HIS A 23 -1.73 -5.10 -6.79
CA HIS A 23 -1.72 -6.56 -6.91
C HIS A 23 -2.07 -7.20 -5.56
N GLY A 24 -3.36 -7.42 -5.32
CA GLY A 24 -3.88 -7.98 -4.08
C GLY A 24 -4.23 -9.47 -4.18
N LYS A 25 -4.53 -10.07 -3.03
CA LYS A 25 -4.96 -11.47 -2.94
C LYS A 25 -6.28 -11.74 -3.67
N TYR A 26 -7.21 -10.79 -3.63
CA TYR A 26 -8.57 -10.94 -4.18
C TYR A 26 -8.91 -9.93 -5.26
N ILE A 27 -8.18 -8.82 -5.32
CA ILE A 27 -8.44 -7.70 -6.25
C ILE A 27 -7.11 -7.30 -6.86
N ASN A 28 -7.11 -7.05 -8.17
CA ASN A 28 -5.97 -6.49 -8.89
C ASN A 28 -6.45 -5.33 -9.76
N ILE A 29 -5.67 -4.24 -9.77
CA ILE A 29 -5.81 -3.11 -10.68
C ILE A 29 -4.56 -3.15 -11.56
N LYS A 30 -4.72 -3.44 -12.86
CA LYS A 30 -3.60 -3.60 -13.81
C LYS A 30 -3.93 -2.91 -15.13
N TYR A 31 -2.90 -2.37 -15.77
CA TYR A 31 -3.03 -1.72 -17.07
C TYR A 31 -2.16 -2.43 -18.10
N LEU A 32 -2.78 -2.80 -19.22
CA LEU A 32 -2.17 -3.67 -20.24
C LEU A 32 -2.21 -2.99 -21.61
N LEU A 33 -1.06 -2.92 -22.26
CA LEU A 33 -0.95 -2.60 -23.67
C LEU A 33 -0.84 -3.90 -24.47
N THR A 34 -1.78 -4.14 -25.39
CA THR A 34 -1.76 -5.35 -26.24
C THR A 34 -1.66 -4.98 -27.71
N ALA A 35 -0.60 -5.46 -28.37
CA ALA A 35 -0.46 -5.41 -29.82
C ALA A 35 -0.95 -6.72 -30.43
N ASN A 36 -1.92 -6.65 -31.33
CA ASN A 36 -2.49 -7.79 -32.03
C ASN A 36 -2.25 -7.67 -33.54
N ILE A 37 -1.60 -8.68 -34.13
CA ILE A 37 -1.34 -8.76 -35.56
C ILE A 37 -2.18 -9.91 -36.13
N PRO A 38 -3.33 -9.61 -36.78
CA PRO A 38 -4.11 -10.63 -37.46
C PRO A 38 -3.30 -11.23 -38.61
N ARG A 39 -3.45 -12.54 -38.81
CA ARG A 39 -2.85 -13.28 -39.94
C ARG A 39 -3.94 -13.89 -40.79
N GLY A 40 -3.59 -14.45 -41.95
CA GLY A 40 -4.54 -15.09 -42.86
C GLY A 40 -5.38 -16.18 -42.19
N TYR A 41 -6.50 -16.55 -42.81
CA TYR A 41 -7.59 -17.35 -42.21
C TYR A 41 -7.18 -18.61 -41.42
N LEU A 42 -6.09 -19.28 -41.79
CA LEU A 42 -5.62 -20.51 -41.15
C LEU A 42 -4.52 -20.29 -40.08
N HIS A 43 -4.09 -19.05 -39.86
CA HIS A 43 -3.00 -18.73 -38.95
C HIS A 43 -3.50 -18.06 -37.66
N ARG A 44 -3.01 -18.55 -36.52
CA ARG A 44 -3.23 -17.91 -35.21
C ARG A 44 -2.69 -16.46 -35.24
N PRO A 45 -3.40 -15.45 -34.73
CA PRO A 45 -2.86 -14.10 -34.62
C PRO A 45 -1.60 -14.07 -33.76
N LEU A 46 -0.71 -13.10 -34.02
CA LEU A 46 0.41 -12.82 -33.11
C LEU A 46 -0.06 -11.79 -32.09
N THR A 47 0.20 -12.05 -30.81
CA THR A 47 -0.19 -11.15 -29.72
C THR A 47 1.01 -10.92 -28.83
N ALA A 48 1.26 -9.66 -28.50
CA ALA A 48 2.22 -9.25 -27.49
C ALA A 48 1.52 -8.33 -26.51
N THR A 49 1.63 -8.63 -25.21
CA THR A 49 1.02 -7.85 -24.13
C THR A 49 2.10 -7.39 -23.17
N MET A 50 2.04 -6.13 -22.76
CA MET A 50 2.93 -5.51 -21.79
C MET A 50 2.10 -4.84 -20.70
N GLU A 51 2.54 -4.97 -19.45
CA GLU A 51 1.96 -4.26 -18.31
C GLU A 51 2.70 -2.94 -18.09
N PHE A 52 1.96 -1.91 -17.67
CA PHE A 52 2.55 -0.66 -17.17
C PHE A 52 1.90 -0.26 -15.84
N THR A 53 2.67 0.45 -15.02
CA THR A 53 2.27 0.85 -13.67
C THR A 53 1.81 2.30 -13.66
N ILE A 54 0.73 2.54 -12.94
CA ILE A 54 0.24 3.88 -12.59
C ILE A 54 0.48 4.07 -11.09
N GLU A 55 1.18 5.15 -10.75
CA GLU A 55 1.40 5.62 -9.38
C GLU A 55 0.58 6.89 -9.18
N SER A 56 -0.25 6.93 -8.14
CA SER A 56 -1.06 8.11 -7.82
C SER A 56 -0.22 9.14 -7.07
N ASP A 57 -0.38 10.42 -7.40
CA ASP A 57 0.22 11.49 -6.60
C ASP A 57 -0.60 11.70 -5.31
N ARG A 58 0.00 12.31 -4.30
CA ARG A 58 -0.62 12.58 -2.99
C ARG A 58 -1.88 13.44 -3.10
N ASP A 59 -1.97 14.25 -4.15
CA ASP A 59 -3.09 15.15 -4.43
C ASP A 59 -4.20 14.49 -5.26
N ASP A 60 -3.96 13.31 -5.84
CA ASP A 60 -4.94 12.55 -6.65
C ASP A 60 -5.79 11.58 -5.81
N LEU A 61 -5.66 11.62 -4.47
CA LEU A 61 -6.47 10.81 -3.58
C LEU A 61 -7.92 11.33 -3.56
N PRO A 62 -8.94 10.46 -3.71
CA PRO A 62 -10.35 10.85 -3.67
C PRO A 62 -10.75 11.58 -2.39
N GLU A 63 -10.03 11.31 -1.30
CA GLU A 63 -10.18 11.98 -0.02
C GLU A 63 -8.80 12.38 0.49
N ARG A 64 -8.61 13.66 0.81
CA ARG A 64 -7.35 14.14 1.36
C ARG A 64 -7.07 13.42 2.69
N PRO A 65 -5.92 12.74 2.83
CA PRO A 65 -5.62 12.04 4.08
C PRO A 65 -5.62 13.05 5.24
N SER A 66 -6.26 12.66 6.34
CA SER A 66 -6.20 13.46 7.57
C SER A 66 -4.73 13.67 7.97
N PRO A 67 -4.36 14.81 8.57
CA PRO A 67 -2.97 15.04 8.94
C PRO A 67 -2.46 13.92 9.86
N PRO A 68 -1.17 13.52 9.76
CA PRO A 68 -0.61 12.48 10.62
C PRO A 68 -0.81 12.83 12.09
N GLN A 69 -1.46 11.94 12.84
CA GLN A 69 -1.69 12.12 14.27
C GLN A 69 -0.77 11.21 15.07
N MET A 70 -0.29 11.72 16.20
CA MET A 70 0.50 10.95 17.13
C MET A 70 -0.43 10.17 18.06
N VAL A 71 -0.48 8.83 17.93
CA VAL A 71 -1.34 7.98 18.77
C VAL A 71 -0.52 7.19 19.78
N ILE A 72 -1.09 7.05 20.98
CA ILE A 72 -0.46 6.31 22.08
C ILE A 72 -0.78 4.82 21.95
N PHE A 73 0.23 3.97 22.07
CA PHE A 73 0.06 2.53 22.17
C PHE A 73 0.51 2.01 23.56
N ASN A 74 -0.02 0.85 23.94
CA ASN A 74 0.32 0.17 25.19
C ASN A 74 0.43 -1.35 24.98
N ILE A 75 1.63 -1.87 25.19
CA ILE A 75 1.95 -3.29 25.09
C ILE A 75 2.11 -3.84 26.51
N THR A 76 1.24 -4.78 26.83
CA THR A 76 1.21 -5.56 28.07
C THR A 76 0.99 -7.01 27.70
N GLN A 77 1.04 -7.89 28.69
CA GLN A 77 0.71 -9.31 28.52
C GLN A 77 -0.69 -9.55 27.93
N ASN A 78 -1.65 -8.66 28.24
CA ASN A 78 -3.03 -8.78 27.81
C ASN A 78 -3.26 -8.23 26.40
N THR A 79 -2.37 -7.35 25.90
CA THR A 79 -2.50 -6.73 24.58
C THR A 79 -1.60 -7.36 23.53
N ALA A 80 -0.58 -8.12 23.95
CA ALA A 80 0.28 -8.88 23.05
C ALA A 80 -0.48 -10.03 22.36
N ARG A 81 -0.50 -10.02 21.03
CA ARG A 81 -1.14 -11.09 20.22
C ARG A 81 -0.24 -12.31 19.99
N HIS A 82 1.07 -12.14 20.17
CA HIS A 82 2.04 -13.22 20.02
C HIS A 82 2.21 -13.99 21.31
N ARG A 83 2.56 -15.27 21.20
CA ARG A 83 2.85 -16.12 22.35
C ARG A 83 4.04 -15.55 23.11
N LEU A 84 3.82 -15.16 24.36
CA LEU A 84 4.85 -14.67 25.26
C LEU A 84 5.51 -15.84 26.01
N LEU A 85 6.76 -15.63 26.43
CA LEU A 85 7.47 -16.53 27.32
C LEU A 85 6.82 -16.50 28.72
N SER A 86 6.82 -17.64 29.40
CA SER A 86 6.22 -17.83 30.73
C SER A 86 6.75 -16.80 31.73
N GLU A 87 8.05 -16.55 31.69
CA GLU A 87 8.79 -15.63 32.55
C GLU A 87 8.31 -14.19 32.37
N ILE A 88 8.02 -13.79 31.13
CA ILE A 88 7.49 -12.46 30.79
C ILE A 88 6.03 -12.33 31.25
N ILE A 89 5.25 -13.41 31.18
CA ILE A 89 3.86 -13.48 31.66
C ILE A 89 3.80 -13.45 33.20
N THR A 90 4.72 -14.12 33.89
CA THR A 90 4.74 -14.10 35.36
C THR A 90 5.37 -12.83 35.89
N GLY A 91 6.44 -12.35 35.26
CA GLY A 91 7.18 -11.18 35.71
C GLY A 91 6.43 -9.86 35.50
N GLY A 92 5.66 -9.72 34.43
CA GLY A 92 5.07 -8.43 34.12
C GLY A 92 5.99 -7.56 33.29
N PHE A 93 5.41 -6.88 32.31
CA PHE A 93 6.04 -5.78 31.60
C PHE A 93 4.99 -4.79 31.15
N ARG A 94 5.42 -3.54 30.96
CA ARG A 94 4.62 -2.50 30.34
C ARG A 94 5.50 -1.66 29.43
N VAL A 95 5.16 -1.64 28.14
CA VAL A 95 5.81 -0.79 27.14
C VAL A 95 4.76 0.15 26.56
N THR A 96 5.01 1.43 26.67
CA THR A 96 4.16 2.48 26.10
C THR A 96 4.92 3.20 25.01
N GLY A 97 4.21 3.99 24.22
CA GLY A 97 4.86 4.82 23.24
C GLY A 97 3.86 5.57 22.40
N LYS A 98 4.39 6.27 21.42
CA LYS A 98 3.64 7.07 20.48
C LYS A 98 4.09 6.75 19.06
N ILE A 99 3.15 6.51 18.15
CA ILE A 99 3.45 6.28 16.72
C ILE A 99 2.53 7.09 15.82
N ALA A 100 3.05 7.56 14.68
CA ALA A 100 2.25 8.31 13.72
C ALA A 100 1.19 7.40 13.08
N THR A 101 -0.03 7.88 12.90
CA THR A 101 -1.11 7.12 12.25
C THR A 101 -0.88 6.90 10.76
N GLN A 102 -0.03 7.72 10.14
CA GLN A 102 0.21 7.77 8.70
C GLN A 102 1.64 8.20 8.43
N CYS A 103 2.28 7.65 7.40
CA CYS A 103 3.57 8.11 6.90
C CYS A 103 3.70 7.78 5.41
N SER A 104 4.64 8.44 4.73
CA SER A 104 5.07 8.03 3.39
C SER A 104 5.72 6.65 3.44
N LEU A 105 5.66 5.91 2.32
CA LEU A 105 6.46 4.69 2.16
C LEU A 105 7.97 4.98 2.06
N GLN A 106 8.34 6.21 1.69
CA GLN A 106 9.74 6.65 1.62
C GLN A 106 10.28 7.11 2.98
N ASP A 107 9.40 7.43 3.92
CA ASP A 107 9.78 7.97 5.22
C ASP A 107 9.88 6.84 6.25
N PRO A 108 10.83 6.92 7.21
CA PRO A 108 10.87 5.96 8.29
C PRO A 108 9.67 6.13 9.23
N LEU A 109 9.22 5.01 9.82
CA LEU A 109 8.27 5.05 10.93
C LEU A 109 8.86 5.86 12.08
N SER A 110 8.16 6.92 12.46
CA SER A 110 8.60 7.86 13.48
C SER A 110 7.71 7.77 14.71
N GLY A 111 8.33 7.83 15.89
CA GLY A 111 7.64 7.68 17.15
C GLY A 111 8.58 7.60 18.35
N GLU A 112 7.99 7.34 19.51
CA GLU A 112 8.67 7.17 20.79
C GLU A 112 8.25 5.83 21.40
N LEU A 113 9.18 5.20 22.12
CA LEU A 113 8.92 3.97 22.86
C LEU A 113 9.57 4.08 24.24
N THR A 114 8.80 3.74 25.27
CA THR A 114 9.19 3.81 26.67
C THR A 114 8.91 2.46 27.33
N VAL A 115 9.93 1.91 27.99
CA VAL A 115 9.76 0.77 28.89
C VAL A 115 9.39 1.33 30.27
N GLU A 116 8.12 1.18 30.62
CA GLU A 116 7.57 1.69 31.88
C GLU A 116 7.87 0.76 33.06
N ALA A 117 7.86 -0.55 32.79
CA ALA A 117 8.15 -1.57 33.78
C ALA A 117 8.69 -2.83 33.11
N SER A 118 9.72 -3.43 33.70
CA SER A 118 10.19 -4.79 33.41
C SER A 118 10.65 -5.44 34.71
N SER A 119 10.01 -6.55 35.09
CA SER A 119 10.39 -7.29 36.31
C SER A 119 11.39 -8.41 36.03
N VAL A 120 11.77 -8.61 34.78
CA VAL A 120 12.77 -9.57 34.33
C VAL A 120 13.90 -8.78 33.64
N PRO A 121 15.19 -9.02 33.95
CA PRO A 121 16.33 -8.34 33.31
C PRO A 121 16.39 -8.56 31.80
#